data_AF-A0A485LFF2-F1
#
_entry.id   AF-A0A485LFF2-F1
#
_cell.length_a   1.000
_cell.length_b   1.000
_cell.length_c   1.000
_cell.angle_alpha   90.00
_cell.angle_beta   90.00
_cell.angle_gamma   90.00
#
_symmetry.space_group_name_H-M   'P 1'
#
loop_
_entity.id
_entity.type
_entity.pdbx_description
1 polymer ?
#
loop_
_entity_poly.entity_id
_entity_poly.type
_entity_poly.pdbx_seq_one_letter_code
_entity_poly.pdbx_strand_id
1 'polypeptide(L)'
;MCSRYFYCTCRDECAKYIRILTCLLEGDKSAGSHVSITGQYGECADPPPGYMTQAIKLEADRLFELGSTPSQAQHKLKDTIPRERMPSLAKFQNRYRYFRYHKMLEHSNTTVMANLLVGAHFDMNVDDDKMFSFGYNVVDGYPCVGFGGASGPFKVGITTKALLRQMDRDPKSFVFHWDATYKINSMAYPVLVCGISDAARKFHPVCFFLLGKESENEYTWAMASLISIYAAVVGRSLRLSFVMADAAKAPALGVEAFYTELGVECVVMCFYHCVANSRTWDELRHHWHNIMVAWQQCPELVVREFVQYFYSQWINSKSWRWQAYHSPSGFPTTNNPCEAFNKHFKGVYTERHTHGLCATFALLGDVAEEFSTFKASGFNIVACPSDKLVYRTRRLGLECLLEIIPSKVVHTLPDGDGFVRGVVPRHALALAYAFEYKLNQATIQDAVASIGVTSMEPKEFALANAYFYNSNTNNVRHEASAGVHTESWHGWRMRVIPGELSCQCNYFKNGFCCLQVMLMEIKQPVLAVAEVDVGAAAVGEAVVEKAVVDAAVVCEARLKSDMH
;
A
#
# COMPACT_ATOMS: atom_id res chain seq x y z
N MET A 1 -35.17 0.26 -40.34
CA MET A 1 -35.68 -0.02 -38.98
C MET A 1 -35.37 -1.46 -38.63
N CYS A 2 -34.91 -1.75 -37.41
CA CYS A 2 -34.76 -3.12 -36.90
C CYS A 2 -36.00 -3.46 -36.06
N SER A 3 -36.55 -4.66 -36.21
CA SER A 3 -37.67 -5.12 -35.38
C SER A 3 -37.24 -6.27 -34.48
N ARG A 4 -37.54 -6.16 -33.19
CA ARG A 4 -37.40 -7.26 -32.22
C ARG A 4 -38.76 -7.61 -31.63
N TYR A 5 -38.99 -8.89 -31.41
CA TYR A 5 -40.22 -9.40 -30.80
C TYR A 5 -39.88 -10.01 -29.44
N PHE A 6 -40.63 -9.62 -28.41
CA PHE A 6 -40.59 -10.24 -27.10
C PHE A 6 -41.89 -10.98 -26.86
N TYR A 7 -41.83 -12.30 -26.82
CA TYR A 7 -42.99 -13.16 -26.58
C TYR A 7 -43.17 -13.33 -25.07
N CYS A 8 -44.42 -13.29 -24.61
CA CYS A 8 -44.75 -13.52 -23.21
C CYS A 8 -44.56 -15.00 -22.87
N THR A 9 -43.84 -15.30 -21.79
CA THR A 9 -43.54 -16.68 -21.34
C THR A 9 -44.40 -17.14 -20.17
N CYS A 10 -45.52 -16.48 -19.89
CA CYS A 10 -46.35 -16.81 -18.72
C CYS A 10 -47.05 -18.18 -18.80
N ARG A 11 -47.10 -18.79 -20.00
CA ARG A 11 -47.60 -20.15 -20.28
C ARG A 11 -47.14 -20.60 -21.67
N ASP A 12 -47.11 -21.91 -21.90
CA ASP A 12 -46.55 -22.54 -23.11
C ASP A 12 -47.11 -22.01 -24.44
N GLU A 13 -48.34 -21.50 -24.46
CA GLU A 13 -48.96 -20.88 -25.63
C GLU A 13 -49.58 -19.50 -25.30
N CYS A 14 -48.73 -18.51 -24.99
CA CYS A 14 -49.18 -17.13 -24.82
C CYS A 14 -49.07 -16.33 -26.13
N ALA A 15 -50.22 -15.98 -26.73
CA ALA A 15 -50.28 -15.19 -27.96
C ALA A 15 -49.85 -13.71 -27.80
N LYS A 16 -49.48 -13.28 -26.59
CA LYS A 16 -49.06 -11.90 -26.31
C LYS A 16 -47.59 -11.72 -26.68
N TYR A 17 -47.32 -10.76 -27.56
CA TYR A 17 -45.97 -10.33 -27.88
C TYR A 17 -45.86 -8.80 -27.87
N ILE A 18 -44.68 -8.30 -27.57
CA ILE A 18 -44.31 -6.88 -27.71
C ILE A 18 -43.40 -6.79 -28.93
N ARG A 19 -43.81 -6.00 -29.92
CA ARG A 19 -42.97 -5.65 -31.08
C ARG A 19 -42.27 -4.34 -30.77
N ILE A 20 -40.94 -4.37 -30.70
CA ILE A 20 -40.10 -3.18 -30.56
C ILE A 20 -39.56 -2.82 -31.95
N LEU A 21 -39.80 -1.59 -32.37
CA LEU A 21 -39.25 -1.02 -33.60
C LEU A 21 -38.12 -0.06 -33.22
N THR A 22 -36.93 -0.30 -33.75
CA THR A 22 -35.77 0.57 -33.59
C THR A 22 -35.47 1.26 -34.91
N CYS A 23 -35.44 2.60 -34.92
CA CYS A 23 -35.03 3.35 -36.09
C CYS A 23 -33.51 3.16 -36.31
N LEU A 24 -33.12 2.71 -37.51
CA LEU A 24 -31.72 2.41 -37.87
C LEU A 24 -31.03 3.57 -38.61
N LEU A 25 -31.52 4.80 -38.49
CA LEU A 25 -30.84 5.94 -39.11
C LEU A 25 -29.56 6.24 -38.32
N GLU A 26 -28.42 5.83 -38.89
CA GLU A 26 -27.04 5.98 -38.39
C GLU A 26 -26.48 7.42 -38.45
N GLY A 27 -27.29 8.44 -38.67
CA GLY A 27 -26.82 9.83 -38.65
C GLY A 27 -27.80 10.73 -37.94
N ASP A 28 -27.36 11.36 -36.84
CA ASP A 28 -27.94 12.52 -36.10
C ASP A 28 -29.46 12.59 -35.84
N LYS A 29 -30.25 11.59 -36.24
CA LYS A 29 -31.71 11.71 -36.42
C LYS A 29 -32.54 10.52 -35.93
N SER A 30 -31.96 9.53 -35.26
CA SER A 30 -32.77 8.46 -34.64
C SER A 30 -33.11 8.79 -33.19
N ALA A 31 -34.35 9.24 -33.00
CA ALA A 31 -35.01 9.48 -31.72
C ALA A 31 -35.45 8.17 -31.06
N GLY A 32 -34.75 7.76 -30.01
CA GLY A 32 -35.28 6.89 -28.96
C GLY A 32 -35.72 5.46 -29.34
N SER A 33 -36.01 4.67 -28.30
CA SER A 33 -36.80 3.44 -28.44
C SER A 33 -38.25 3.81 -28.14
N HIS A 34 -39.12 3.78 -29.14
CA HIS A 34 -40.55 3.99 -28.96
C HIS A 34 -41.25 2.63 -28.80
N VAL A 35 -42.01 2.46 -27.71
CA VAL A 35 -42.88 1.29 -27.51
C VAL A 35 -44.27 1.67 -28.01
N SER A 36 -44.66 1.17 -29.18
CA SER A 36 -45.98 1.40 -29.76
C SER A 36 -46.87 0.18 -29.55
N ILE A 37 -48.12 0.40 -29.16
CA ILE A 37 -49.16 -0.63 -29.23
C ILE A 37 -49.69 -0.64 -30.68
N THR A 38 -49.95 -1.83 -31.21
CA THR A 38 -50.32 -2.11 -32.61
C THR A 38 -51.30 -1.10 -33.22
N GLY A 39 -50.92 -0.48 -34.35
CA GLY A 39 -51.83 0.31 -35.21
C GLY A 39 -51.42 1.76 -35.51
N GLN A 40 -50.42 2.32 -34.82
CA GLN A 40 -49.91 3.67 -35.11
C GLN A 40 -48.44 3.61 -35.52
N TYR A 41 -48.18 3.61 -36.82
CA TYR A 41 -46.84 3.83 -37.38
C TYR A 41 -46.66 5.34 -37.57
N GLY A 42 -46.10 6.03 -36.58
CA GLY A 42 -45.72 7.44 -36.71
C GLY A 42 -44.43 7.58 -37.51
N GLU A 43 -44.35 8.60 -38.36
CA GLU A 43 -43.08 9.04 -38.96
C GLU A 43 -42.08 9.40 -37.86
N CYS A 44 -40.80 9.12 -38.08
CA CYS A 44 -39.75 9.51 -37.14
C CYS A 44 -39.67 11.04 -37.09
N ALA A 45 -40.24 11.65 -36.05
CA ALA A 45 -40.15 13.08 -35.84
C ALA A 45 -38.74 13.49 -35.37
N ASP A 46 -38.27 14.65 -35.82
CA ASP A 46 -37.00 15.20 -35.35
C ASP A 46 -37.06 15.43 -33.83
N PRO A 47 -35.99 15.09 -33.08
CA PRO A 47 -35.96 15.31 -31.64
C PRO A 47 -36.08 16.81 -31.33
N PRO A 48 -36.82 17.19 -30.27
CA PRO A 48 -37.01 18.60 -29.94
C PRO A 48 -35.66 19.26 -29.61
N PRO A 49 -35.52 20.60 -29.81
CA PRO A 49 -34.30 21.33 -29.47
C PRO A 49 -33.82 21.05 -28.03
N GLY A 50 -32.51 20.83 -27.87
CA GLY A 50 -31.90 20.50 -26.58
C GLY A 50 -32.22 19.09 -26.07
N TYR A 51 -32.81 18.19 -26.87
CA TYR A 51 -33.01 16.80 -26.50
C TYR A 51 -31.70 16.02 -26.46
N MET A 52 -31.55 15.12 -25.48
CA MET A 52 -30.36 14.31 -25.35
C MET A 52 -30.50 13.04 -26.21
N THR A 53 -30.07 13.12 -27.46
CA THR A 53 -30.10 12.00 -28.43
C THR A 53 -29.16 10.87 -28.01
N GLN A 54 -29.29 9.69 -28.63
CA GLN A 54 -28.42 8.55 -28.32
C GLN A 54 -26.94 8.82 -28.65
N ALA A 55 -26.66 9.51 -29.75
CA ALA A 55 -25.30 9.92 -30.10
C ALA A 55 -24.69 10.83 -29.02
N ILE A 56 -25.45 11.84 -28.55
CA ILE A 56 -25.01 12.73 -27.47
C ILE A 56 -24.80 11.96 -26.17
N LYS A 57 -25.69 10.99 -25.86
CA LYS A 57 -25.53 10.13 -24.67
C LYS A 57 -24.25 9.30 -24.73
N LEU A 58 -23.98 8.65 -25.86
CA LEU A 58 -22.79 7.81 -26.03
C LEU A 58 -21.50 8.63 -25.93
N GLU A 59 -21.47 9.81 -26.55
CA GLU A 59 -20.30 10.67 -26.47
C GLU A 59 -20.13 11.29 -25.08
N ALA A 60 -21.23 11.68 -24.43
CA ALA A 60 -21.19 12.12 -23.03
C ALA A 60 -20.67 11.01 -22.11
N ASP A 61 -21.14 9.77 -22.28
CA ASP A 61 -20.68 8.61 -21.51
C ASP A 61 -19.18 8.37 -21.71
N ARG A 62 -18.66 8.42 -22.94
CA ARG A 62 -17.19 8.34 -23.21
C ARG A 62 -16.42 9.44 -22.48
N LEU A 63 -16.93 10.67 -22.51
CA LEU A 63 -16.29 11.78 -21.79
C LEU A 63 -16.33 11.58 -20.27
N PHE A 64 -17.38 10.97 -19.73
CA PHE A 64 -17.49 10.61 -18.32
C PHE A 64 -16.53 9.48 -17.94
N GLU A 65 -16.35 8.47 -18.80
CA GLU A 65 -15.34 7.41 -18.64
C GLU A 65 -13.92 8.02 -18.59
N LEU A 66 -13.67 9.07 -19.37
CA LEU A 66 -12.42 9.86 -19.34
C LEU A 66 -12.34 10.86 -18.16
N GLY A 67 -13.23 10.78 -17.17
CA GLY A 67 -13.20 11.63 -15.97
C GLY A 67 -13.75 13.05 -16.16
N SER A 68 -14.41 13.36 -17.28
CA SER A 68 -14.99 14.70 -17.48
C SER A 68 -16.24 14.89 -16.61
N THR A 69 -16.34 16.02 -15.92
CA THR A 69 -17.57 16.44 -15.23
C THR A 69 -18.70 16.74 -16.22
N PRO A 70 -19.98 16.78 -15.80
CA PRO A 70 -21.10 17.15 -16.67
C PRO A 70 -20.90 18.47 -17.44
N SER A 71 -20.29 19.47 -16.77
CA SER A 71 -20.01 20.76 -17.38
C SER A 71 -18.89 20.68 -18.43
N GLN A 72 -17.81 19.95 -18.12
CA GLN A 72 -16.72 19.73 -19.07
C GLN A 72 -17.17 18.92 -20.28
N ALA A 73 -17.98 17.87 -20.08
CA ALA A 73 -18.52 17.07 -21.16
C ALA A 73 -19.42 17.91 -22.08
N GLN A 74 -20.33 18.71 -21.51
CA GLN A 74 -21.15 19.64 -22.28
C GLN A 74 -20.30 20.67 -23.04
N HIS A 75 -19.24 21.19 -22.42
CA HIS A 75 -18.34 22.15 -23.04
C HIS A 75 -17.59 21.56 -24.23
N LYS A 76 -16.99 20.37 -24.07
CA LYS A 76 -16.24 19.67 -25.12
C LYS A 76 -17.12 19.34 -26.33
N LEU A 77 -18.42 19.12 -26.12
CA LEU A 77 -19.36 18.80 -27.20
C LEU A 77 -19.87 20.03 -27.97
N LYS A 78 -19.44 21.25 -27.63
CA LYS A 78 -19.81 22.45 -28.39
C LYS A 78 -19.23 22.47 -29.79
N ASP A 79 -18.09 21.82 -30.00
CA ASP A 79 -17.42 21.78 -31.29
C ASP A 79 -18.18 20.89 -32.30
N THR A 80 -19.02 19.98 -31.80
CA THR A 80 -19.77 19.02 -32.61
C THR A 80 -21.28 19.26 -32.59
N ILE A 81 -21.83 19.90 -31.55
CA ILE A 81 -23.27 20.13 -31.40
C ILE A 81 -23.59 21.63 -31.47
N PRO A 82 -24.43 22.07 -32.43
CA PRO A 82 -24.87 23.46 -32.53
C PRO A 82 -25.57 23.96 -31.26
N ARG A 83 -25.42 25.26 -30.97
CA ARG A 83 -25.92 25.89 -29.73
C ARG A 83 -27.43 25.70 -29.53
N GLU A 84 -28.21 25.75 -30.60
CA GLU A 84 -29.68 25.61 -30.58
C GLU A 84 -30.11 24.18 -30.28
N ARG A 85 -29.25 23.19 -30.53
CA ARG A 85 -29.50 21.76 -30.28
C ARG A 85 -28.84 21.24 -29.00
N MET A 86 -27.95 22.01 -28.38
CA MET A 86 -27.22 21.63 -27.19
C MET A 86 -28.16 21.34 -26.00
N PRO A 87 -28.14 20.13 -25.40
CA PRO A 87 -28.88 19.86 -24.18
C PRO A 87 -28.40 20.73 -23.02
N SER A 88 -29.32 21.07 -22.11
CA SER A 88 -28.97 21.86 -20.92
C SER A 88 -28.01 21.11 -19.99
N LEU A 89 -27.27 21.86 -19.16
CA LEU A 89 -26.37 21.28 -18.16
C LEU A 89 -27.12 20.31 -17.23
N ALA A 90 -28.36 20.62 -16.86
CA ALA A 90 -29.21 19.75 -16.04
C ALA A 90 -29.44 18.37 -16.70
N LYS A 91 -29.59 18.31 -18.03
CA LYS A 91 -29.70 17.03 -18.75
C LYS A 91 -28.38 16.24 -18.67
N PHE A 92 -27.24 16.90 -18.84
CA PHE A 92 -25.91 16.28 -18.65
C PHE A 92 -25.70 15.78 -17.23
N GLN A 93 -26.09 16.55 -16.21
CA GLN A 93 -26.04 16.13 -14.81
C GLN A 93 -26.91 14.91 -14.54
N ASN A 94 -28.14 14.88 -15.07
CA ASN A 94 -29.03 13.71 -14.95
C ASN A 94 -28.47 12.48 -15.68
N ARG A 95 -27.87 12.66 -16.87
CA ARG A 95 -27.21 11.55 -17.57
C ARG A 95 -26.00 11.06 -16.80
N TYR A 96 -25.20 11.94 -16.22
CA TYR A 96 -24.06 11.57 -15.40
C TYR A 96 -24.50 10.79 -14.15
N ARG A 97 -25.61 11.18 -13.49
CA ARG A 97 -26.20 10.37 -12.40
C ARG A 97 -26.59 8.98 -12.86
N TYR A 98 -27.26 8.87 -14.01
CA TYR A 98 -27.63 7.58 -14.61
C TYR A 98 -26.40 6.74 -14.95
N PHE A 99 -25.38 7.36 -15.55
CA PHE A 99 -24.12 6.73 -15.89
C PHE A 99 -23.41 6.22 -14.63
N ARG A 100 -23.27 7.04 -13.59
CA ARG A 100 -22.69 6.60 -12.31
C ARG A 100 -23.46 5.42 -11.71
N TYR A 101 -24.79 5.49 -11.69
CA TYR A 101 -25.63 4.42 -11.13
C TYR A 101 -25.49 3.10 -11.89
N HIS A 102 -25.66 3.12 -13.22
CA HIS A 102 -25.78 1.89 -14.01
C HIS A 102 -24.46 1.39 -14.62
N LYS A 103 -23.52 2.29 -14.93
CA LYS A 103 -22.23 1.94 -15.55
C LYS A 103 -21.12 1.82 -14.52
N MET A 104 -21.05 2.73 -13.56
CA MET A 104 -20.05 2.70 -12.49
C MET A 104 -20.53 1.96 -11.24
N LEU A 105 -21.77 1.44 -11.23
CA LEU A 105 -22.36 0.72 -10.10
C LEU A 105 -22.34 1.52 -8.78
N GLU A 106 -22.42 2.85 -8.87
CA GLU A 106 -22.31 3.78 -7.73
C GLU A 106 -23.58 3.81 -6.87
N HIS A 107 -23.89 2.66 -6.28
CA HIS A 107 -25.01 2.43 -5.38
C HIS A 107 -24.77 1.17 -4.52
N SER A 108 -25.64 0.95 -3.54
CA SER A 108 -25.62 -0.24 -2.67
C SER A 108 -26.87 -1.10 -2.83
N ASN A 109 -27.44 -1.18 -4.05
CA ASN A 109 -28.60 -2.01 -4.36
C ASN A 109 -28.29 -3.50 -4.14
N THR A 110 -29.05 -4.16 -3.26
CA THR A 110 -28.82 -5.55 -2.84
C THR A 110 -29.09 -6.56 -3.95
N THR A 111 -30.07 -6.32 -4.83
CA THR A 111 -30.35 -7.19 -5.99
C THR A 111 -29.21 -7.13 -7.00
N VAL A 112 -28.67 -5.93 -7.26
CA VAL A 112 -27.52 -5.79 -8.17
C VAL A 112 -26.29 -6.47 -7.56
N MET A 113 -26.03 -6.26 -6.27
CA MET A 113 -24.96 -6.97 -5.56
C MET A 113 -25.13 -8.49 -5.64
N ALA A 114 -26.34 -9.01 -5.41
CA ALA A 114 -26.60 -10.45 -5.48
C ALA A 114 -26.27 -11.03 -6.86
N ASN A 115 -26.63 -10.32 -7.94
CA ASN A 115 -26.28 -10.73 -9.30
C ASN A 115 -24.78 -10.67 -9.57
N LEU A 116 -24.09 -9.64 -9.07
CA LEU A 116 -22.62 -9.53 -9.18
C LEU A 116 -21.93 -10.69 -8.47
N LEU A 117 -22.39 -11.03 -7.27
CA LEU A 117 -21.86 -12.17 -6.51
C LEU A 117 -22.07 -13.48 -7.27
N VAL A 118 -23.30 -13.76 -7.72
CA VAL A 118 -23.56 -14.99 -8.50
C VAL A 118 -22.70 -15.08 -9.75
N GLY A 119 -22.54 -13.98 -10.49
CA GLY A 119 -21.71 -13.93 -11.69
C GLY A 119 -20.20 -14.05 -11.43
N ALA A 120 -19.75 -13.66 -10.24
CA ALA A 120 -18.35 -13.72 -9.82
C ALA A 120 -18.08 -14.86 -8.84
N HIS A 121 -19.00 -15.81 -8.63
CA HIS A 121 -18.79 -16.90 -7.67
C HIS A 121 -17.64 -17.80 -8.14
N PHE A 122 -16.79 -18.24 -7.21
CA PHE A 122 -15.64 -19.07 -7.54
C PHE A 122 -16.04 -20.35 -8.29
N ASP A 123 -15.43 -20.52 -9.46
CA ASP A 123 -15.46 -21.76 -10.25
C ASP A 123 -14.03 -22.19 -10.57
N MET A 124 -13.77 -23.50 -10.59
CA MET A 124 -12.43 -24.02 -10.84
C MET A 124 -11.91 -23.72 -12.25
N ASN A 125 -12.78 -23.38 -13.21
CA ASN A 125 -12.41 -23.07 -14.58
C ASN A 125 -12.15 -21.57 -14.82
N VAL A 126 -12.32 -20.70 -13.82
CA VAL A 126 -11.97 -19.29 -13.95
C VAL A 126 -10.48 -19.15 -14.28
N ASP A 127 -10.12 -18.26 -15.20
CA ASP A 127 -8.71 -18.03 -15.54
C ASP A 127 -7.92 -17.53 -14.33
N ASP A 128 -6.60 -17.72 -14.38
CA ASP A 128 -5.73 -17.48 -13.23
C ASP A 128 -5.70 -16.02 -12.77
N ASP A 129 -5.83 -15.10 -13.73
CA ASP A 129 -5.76 -13.65 -13.55
C ASP A 129 -7.13 -12.98 -13.46
N LYS A 130 -8.22 -13.74 -13.65
CA LYS A 130 -9.59 -13.25 -13.55
C LYS A 130 -10.05 -13.24 -12.10
N MET A 131 -10.75 -12.17 -11.74
CA MET A 131 -11.29 -12.04 -10.39
C MET A 131 -12.47 -12.98 -10.17
N PHE A 132 -12.56 -13.49 -8.96
CA PHE A 132 -13.71 -14.18 -8.45
C PHE A 132 -13.92 -13.84 -6.98
N SER A 133 -15.08 -14.21 -6.47
CA SER A 133 -15.53 -13.99 -5.12
C SER A 133 -15.85 -15.30 -4.41
N PHE A 134 -15.65 -15.32 -3.09
CA PHE A 134 -15.71 -16.53 -2.28
C PHE A 134 -16.22 -16.25 -0.86
N GLY A 135 -16.40 -17.32 -0.07
CA GLY A 135 -16.86 -17.26 1.32
C GLY A 135 -18.37 -17.39 1.53
N TYR A 136 -19.11 -17.68 0.45
CA TYR A 136 -20.55 -17.90 0.47
C TYR A 136 -20.94 -19.00 -0.54
N ASN A 137 -22.14 -19.56 -0.35
CA ASN A 137 -22.74 -20.53 -1.27
C ASN A 137 -23.76 -19.83 -2.17
N VAL A 138 -24.01 -20.41 -3.35
CA VAL A 138 -25.12 -20.01 -4.22
C VAL A 138 -26.17 -21.13 -4.17
N VAL A 139 -27.39 -20.79 -3.76
CA VAL A 139 -28.53 -21.71 -3.66
C VAL A 139 -29.67 -21.14 -4.49
N ASP A 140 -30.21 -21.95 -5.41
CA ASP A 140 -31.31 -21.55 -6.32
C ASP A 140 -31.05 -20.25 -7.10
N GLY A 141 -29.78 -20.01 -7.49
CA GLY A 141 -29.38 -18.80 -8.20
C GLY A 141 -29.25 -17.54 -7.33
N TYR A 142 -29.30 -17.67 -6.00
CA TYR A 142 -29.12 -16.58 -5.06
C TYR A 142 -27.91 -16.81 -4.13
N PRO A 143 -27.10 -15.78 -3.85
CA PRO A 143 -25.97 -15.90 -2.95
C PRO A 143 -26.43 -15.86 -1.49
N CYS A 144 -25.96 -16.81 -0.69
CA CYS A 144 -26.21 -16.87 0.75
C CYS A 144 -25.32 -15.87 1.51
N VAL A 145 -25.64 -14.58 1.39
CA VAL A 145 -24.97 -13.48 2.11
C VAL A 145 -25.98 -12.62 2.88
N GLY A 146 -25.53 -12.04 4.01
CA GLY A 146 -26.35 -11.08 4.76
C GLY A 146 -26.33 -9.69 4.11
N PHE A 147 -27.37 -8.90 4.32
CA PHE A 147 -27.43 -7.47 3.94
C PHE A 147 -27.80 -6.57 5.13
N GLY A 148 -27.59 -7.07 6.36
CA GLY A 148 -27.96 -6.42 7.60
C GLY A 148 -29.33 -6.86 8.16
N GLY A 149 -29.67 -6.35 9.34
CA GLY A 149 -30.91 -6.70 10.04
C GLY A 149 -31.01 -8.19 10.33
N ALA A 150 -32.17 -8.79 9.99
CA ALA A 150 -32.44 -10.20 10.22
C ALA A 150 -31.59 -11.17 9.36
N SER A 151 -31.02 -10.70 8.25
CA SER A 151 -30.19 -11.52 7.36
C SER A 151 -28.73 -11.67 7.82
N GLY A 152 -28.33 -10.98 8.89
CA GLY A 152 -26.97 -10.98 9.39
C GLY A 152 -26.02 -10.03 8.62
N PRO A 153 -24.73 -9.99 9.00
CA PRO A 153 -23.75 -9.10 8.39
C PRO A 153 -23.41 -9.51 6.95
N PHE A 154 -23.22 -8.52 6.08
CA PHE A 154 -22.68 -8.74 4.73
C PHE A 154 -21.23 -9.20 4.82
N LYS A 155 -20.84 -10.19 4.02
CA LYS A 155 -19.47 -10.73 4.02
C LYS A 155 -19.16 -11.39 2.69
N VAL A 156 -18.04 -11.02 2.08
CA VAL A 156 -17.54 -11.62 0.84
C VAL A 156 -16.03 -11.44 0.73
N GLY A 157 -15.33 -12.46 0.24
CA GLY A 157 -13.93 -12.39 -0.19
C GLY A 157 -13.81 -12.22 -1.70
N ILE A 158 -12.77 -11.53 -2.15
CA ILE A 158 -12.46 -11.22 -3.57
C ILE A 158 -10.98 -11.51 -3.81
N THR A 159 -10.64 -12.24 -4.86
CA THR A 159 -9.25 -12.58 -5.21
C THR A 159 -9.16 -13.08 -6.67
N THR A 160 -7.96 -13.50 -7.09
CA THR A 160 -7.70 -14.29 -8.30
C THR A 160 -6.90 -15.53 -7.89
N LYS A 161 -6.74 -16.51 -8.80
CA LYS A 161 -5.88 -17.66 -8.49
C LYS A 161 -4.41 -17.26 -8.40
N ALA A 162 -3.97 -16.35 -9.27
CA ALA A 162 -2.61 -15.84 -9.30
C ALA A 162 -2.23 -15.19 -7.96
N LEU A 163 -3.13 -14.38 -7.37
CA LEU A 163 -2.87 -13.77 -6.06
C LEU A 163 -2.78 -14.81 -4.93
N LEU A 164 -3.65 -15.82 -4.92
CA LEU A 164 -3.60 -16.89 -3.90
C LEU A 164 -2.31 -17.71 -3.98
N ARG A 165 -1.85 -18.04 -5.20
CA ARG A 165 -0.60 -18.79 -5.41
C ARG A 165 0.63 -18.01 -4.98
N GLN A 166 0.53 -16.69 -4.75
CA GLN A 166 1.62 -15.96 -4.12
C GLN A 166 1.95 -16.48 -2.72
N MET A 167 1.04 -17.17 -2.03
CA MET A 167 1.33 -17.77 -0.72
C MET A 167 1.87 -19.21 -0.83
N ASP A 168 1.93 -19.83 -2.02
CA ASP A 168 2.47 -21.19 -2.23
C ASP A 168 4.00 -21.18 -2.22
N ARG A 169 4.58 -20.91 -1.06
CA ARG A 169 6.01 -20.85 -0.81
C ARG A 169 6.33 -21.22 0.64
N ASP A 170 7.60 -21.25 0.99
CA ASP A 170 8.02 -21.45 2.38
C ASP A 170 7.33 -20.40 3.30
N PRO A 171 6.54 -20.81 4.31
CA PRO A 171 5.85 -19.88 5.20
C PRO A 171 6.79 -18.99 6.01
N LYS A 172 8.09 -19.32 6.09
CA LYS A 172 9.12 -18.48 6.72
C LYS A 172 9.69 -17.40 5.79
N SER A 173 9.42 -17.48 4.49
CA SER A 173 9.95 -16.52 3.50
C SER A 173 9.10 -15.25 3.40
N PHE A 174 8.01 -15.12 4.15
CA PHE A 174 7.09 -14.00 4.06
C PHE A 174 6.41 -13.69 5.41
N VAL A 175 5.91 -12.46 5.53
CA VAL A 175 5.00 -12.08 6.61
C VAL A 175 3.61 -11.89 6.00
N PHE A 176 2.60 -12.58 6.52
CA PHE A 176 1.21 -12.35 6.13
C PHE A 176 0.68 -11.14 6.85
N HIS A 177 0.02 -10.25 6.12
CA HIS A 177 -0.58 -9.02 6.62
C HIS A 177 -2.07 -9.07 6.36
N TRP A 178 -2.84 -8.56 7.32
CA TRP A 178 -4.23 -8.23 7.10
C TRP A 178 -4.61 -6.98 7.88
N ASP A 179 -5.14 -5.98 7.19
CA ASP A 179 -5.46 -4.70 7.80
C ASP A 179 -6.79 -4.17 7.26
N ALA A 180 -7.62 -3.67 8.18
CA ALA A 180 -8.93 -3.13 7.84
C ALA A 180 -8.80 -1.65 7.47
N THR A 181 -9.32 -1.30 6.30
CA THR A 181 -9.25 0.06 5.79
C THR A 181 -10.65 0.63 5.53
N TYR A 182 -10.83 1.87 5.97
CA TYR A 182 -12.13 2.55 6.02
C TYR A 182 -12.24 3.70 5.02
N LYS A 183 -13.45 4.25 4.89
CA LYS A 183 -13.79 5.39 4.01
C LYS A 183 -13.63 5.06 2.53
N ILE A 184 -13.98 3.82 2.15
CA ILE A 184 -13.96 3.35 0.77
C ILE A 184 -15.38 3.23 0.22
N ASN A 185 -16.29 2.64 1.00
CA ASN A 185 -17.69 2.49 0.62
C ASN A 185 -18.63 3.35 1.48
N SER A 186 -19.79 3.70 0.92
CA SER A 186 -20.80 4.54 1.55
C SER A 186 -21.52 3.86 2.73
N MET A 187 -21.38 2.54 2.87
CA MET A 187 -21.93 1.77 3.99
C MET A 187 -20.99 1.74 5.20
N ALA A 188 -19.81 2.37 5.09
CA ALA A 188 -18.73 2.32 6.08
C ALA A 188 -18.27 0.89 6.45
N TYR A 189 -18.48 -0.07 5.55
CA TYR A 189 -18.01 -1.44 5.74
C TYR A 189 -16.48 -1.48 5.72
N PRO A 190 -15.81 -2.11 6.70
CA PRO A 190 -14.38 -2.36 6.61
C PRO A 190 -14.05 -3.17 5.35
N VAL A 191 -13.05 -2.68 4.62
CA VAL A 191 -12.36 -3.48 3.60
C VAL A 191 -11.14 -4.08 4.26
N LEU A 192 -11.12 -5.38 4.51
CA LEU A 192 -9.96 -6.07 5.03
C LEU A 192 -9.04 -6.42 3.87
N VAL A 193 -7.88 -5.79 3.81
CA VAL A 193 -6.86 -6.05 2.79
C VAL A 193 -5.93 -7.12 3.33
N CYS A 194 -5.81 -8.24 2.62
CA CYS A 194 -4.89 -9.31 2.95
C CYS A 194 -3.77 -9.39 1.91
N GLY A 195 -2.54 -9.56 2.37
CA GLY A 195 -1.38 -9.70 1.49
C GLY A 195 -0.19 -10.27 2.22
N ILE A 196 0.91 -10.45 1.50
CA ILE A 196 2.17 -10.91 2.06
C ILE A 196 3.25 -9.86 1.78
N SER A 197 4.21 -9.71 2.69
CA SER A 197 5.43 -8.97 2.40
C SER A 197 6.62 -9.89 2.19
N ASP A 198 7.43 -9.53 1.21
CA ASP A 198 8.68 -10.21 0.89
C ASP A 198 9.86 -9.66 1.69
N ALA A 199 11.03 -10.28 1.54
CA ALA A 199 12.24 -9.85 2.24
C ALA A 199 12.75 -8.46 1.78
N ALA A 200 12.35 -8.00 0.59
CA ALA A 200 12.61 -6.64 0.11
C ALA A 200 11.62 -5.60 0.67
N ARG A 201 10.72 -6.01 1.57
CA ARG A 201 9.67 -5.19 2.20
C ARG A 201 8.59 -4.73 1.22
N LYS A 202 8.45 -5.44 0.09
CA LYS A 202 7.40 -5.18 -0.87
C LYS A 202 6.13 -5.90 -0.45
N PHE A 203 5.00 -5.19 -0.52
CA PHE A 203 3.68 -5.76 -0.27
C PHE A 203 3.11 -6.37 -1.55
N HIS A 204 2.55 -7.57 -1.42
CA HIS A 204 1.90 -8.30 -2.48
C HIS A 204 0.48 -8.67 -2.03
N PRO A 205 -0.58 -8.09 -2.61
CA PRO A 205 -1.95 -8.40 -2.21
C PRO A 205 -2.28 -9.85 -2.55
N VAL A 206 -3.09 -10.47 -1.70
CA VAL A 206 -3.55 -11.86 -1.84
C VAL A 206 -5.05 -11.90 -2.03
N CYS A 207 -5.79 -11.18 -1.19
CA CYS A 207 -7.24 -11.08 -1.30
C CYS A 207 -7.77 -9.86 -0.55
N PHE A 208 -9.04 -9.57 -0.79
CA PHE A 208 -9.78 -8.50 -0.13
C PHE A 208 -11.06 -9.06 0.46
N PHE A 209 -11.47 -8.60 1.64
CA PHE A 209 -12.80 -8.88 2.17
C PHE A 209 -13.61 -7.60 2.36
N LEU A 210 -14.88 -7.66 1.98
CA LEU A 210 -15.88 -6.67 2.38
C LEU A 210 -16.66 -7.23 3.55
N LEU A 211 -16.52 -6.61 4.72
CA LEU A 211 -17.14 -7.04 5.96
C LEU A 211 -18.17 -6.00 6.41
N GLY A 212 -19.41 -6.42 6.62
CA GLY A 212 -20.52 -5.55 7.03
C GLY A 212 -20.45 -5.11 8.49
N LYS A 213 -19.54 -5.71 9.27
CA LYS A 213 -19.30 -5.43 10.67
C LYS A 213 -17.88 -5.83 11.05
N GLU A 214 -17.30 -5.09 11.99
CA GLU A 214 -16.00 -5.43 12.58
C GLU A 214 -16.23 -6.21 13.88
N SER A 215 -16.02 -7.53 13.85
CA SER A 215 -16.13 -8.38 15.04
C SER A 215 -15.27 -9.64 14.87
N GLU A 216 -14.95 -10.29 15.98
CA GLU A 216 -14.16 -11.54 16.02
C GLU A 216 -14.74 -12.61 15.09
N ASN A 217 -16.07 -12.76 15.03
CA ASN A 217 -16.72 -13.74 14.17
C ASN A 217 -16.45 -13.47 12.68
N GLU A 218 -16.38 -12.21 12.28
CA GLU A 218 -16.18 -11.77 10.91
C GLU A 218 -14.72 -11.97 10.48
N TYR A 219 -13.75 -11.70 11.37
CA TYR A 219 -12.34 -12.03 11.11
C TYR A 219 -12.08 -13.54 11.10
N THR A 220 -12.71 -14.29 12.00
CA THR A 220 -12.65 -15.76 12.03
C THR A 220 -13.22 -16.35 10.74
N TRP A 221 -14.37 -15.84 10.28
CA TRP A 221 -14.95 -16.24 8.99
C TRP A 221 -14.05 -15.86 7.81
N ALA A 222 -13.41 -14.70 7.83
CA ALA A 222 -12.51 -14.26 6.76
C ALA A 222 -11.30 -15.21 6.66
N MET A 223 -10.68 -15.55 7.79
CA MET A 223 -9.57 -16.51 7.83
C MET A 223 -9.99 -17.91 7.37
N ALA A 224 -11.12 -18.43 7.86
CA ALA A 224 -11.67 -19.71 7.42
C ALA A 224 -11.94 -19.74 5.90
N SER A 225 -12.51 -18.64 5.37
CA SER A 225 -12.79 -18.51 3.95
C SER A 225 -11.50 -18.46 3.12
N LEU A 226 -10.46 -17.78 3.62
CA LEU A 226 -9.13 -17.75 2.99
C LEU A 226 -8.48 -19.14 2.96
N ILE A 227 -8.50 -19.86 4.09
CA ILE A 227 -7.96 -21.24 4.18
C ILE A 227 -8.68 -22.14 3.16
N SER A 228 -10.01 -22.09 3.14
CA SER A 228 -10.82 -22.92 2.25
C SER A 228 -10.55 -22.62 0.77
N ILE A 229 -10.50 -21.35 0.38
CA ILE A 229 -10.31 -20.98 -1.03
C ILE A 229 -8.86 -21.24 -1.47
N TYR A 230 -7.88 -21.03 -0.59
CA TYR A 230 -6.49 -21.36 -0.86
C TYR A 230 -6.33 -22.87 -1.11
N ALA A 231 -6.91 -23.71 -0.25
CA ALA A 231 -6.88 -25.16 -0.44
C ALA A 231 -7.53 -25.59 -1.76
N ALA A 232 -8.65 -24.97 -2.14
CA ALA A 232 -9.31 -25.24 -3.41
C ALA A 232 -8.44 -24.88 -4.62
N VAL A 233 -7.80 -23.70 -4.60
CA VAL A 233 -7.04 -23.17 -5.75
C VAL A 233 -5.62 -23.74 -5.86
N VAL A 234 -4.94 -23.90 -4.73
CA VAL A 234 -3.53 -24.32 -4.66
C VAL A 234 -3.41 -25.84 -4.48
N GLY A 235 -4.44 -26.50 -3.94
CA GLY A 235 -4.43 -27.94 -3.68
C GLY A 235 -3.57 -28.33 -2.45
N ARG A 236 -3.24 -27.36 -1.59
CA ARG A 236 -2.42 -27.55 -0.38
C ARG A 236 -3.03 -26.80 0.81
N SER A 237 -2.74 -27.23 2.02
CA SER A 237 -3.11 -26.50 3.23
C SER A 237 -2.33 -25.18 3.33
N LEU A 238 -3.02 -24.10 3.70
CA LEU A 238 -2.39 -22.80 3.95
C LEU A 238 -1.50 -22.90 5.19
N ARG A 239 -0.25 -22.40 5.07
CA ARG A 239 0.70 -22.33 6.18
C ARG A 239 1.21 -20.90 6.33
N LEU A 240 1.20 -20.38 7.55
CA LEU A 240 1.63 -19.02 7.86
C LEU A 240 2.54 -19.06 9.08
N SER A 241 3.83 -18.70 8.97
CA SER A 241 4.72 -18.65 10.14
C SER A 241 4.57 -17.33 10.90
N PHE A 242 4.44 -16.22 10.17
CA PHE A 242 4.37 -14.87 10.71
C PHE A 242 3.09 -14.16 10.24
N VAL A 243 2.25 -13.74 11.19
CA VAL A 243 1.01 -13.01 10.90
C VAL A 243 1.05 -11.64 11.54
N MET A 244 1.03 -10.60 10.72
CA MET A 244 0.94 -9.20 11.08
C MET A 244 -0.52 -8.74 11.10
N ALA A 245 -0.94 -8.27 12.27
CA ALA A 245 -2.26 -7.68 12.47
C ALA A 245 -2.14 -6.31 13.15
N ASP A 246 -3.18 -5.48 12.97
CA ASP A 246 -3.38 -4.32 13.80
C ASP A 246 -3.75 -4.74 15.22
N ALA A 247 -3.44 -3.91 16.21
CA ALA A 247 -3.65 -4.23 17.63
C ALA A 247 -5.09 -4.04 18.10
N ALA A 248 -5.96 -4.73 17.39
CA ALA A 248 -7.32 -4.98 17.77
C ALA A 248 -7.47 -6.45 18.16
N LYS A 249 -8.33 -6.69 19.14
CA LYS A 249 -8.63 -8.02 19.66
C LYS A 249 -9.21 -8.95 18.58
N ALA A 250 -10.06 -8.43 17.70
CA ALA A 250 -10.79 -9.23 16.70
C ALA A 250 -9.88 -9.89 15.65
N PRO A 251 -8.93 -9.19 15.01
CA PRO A 251 -7.90 -9.83 14.19
C PRO A 251 -7.15 -10.92 14.98
N ALA A 252 -6.55 -10.58 16.13
CA ALA A 252 -5.73 -11.53 16.88
C ALA A 252 -6.46 -12.85 17.18
N LEU A 253 -7.73 -12.77 17.63
CA LEU A 253 -8.56 -13.94 17.91
C LEU A 253 -8.96 -14.71 16.66
N GLY A 254 -9.22 -14.03 15.54
CA GLY A 254 -9.51 -14.67 14.26
C GLY A 254 -8.37 -15.56 13.75
N VAL A 255 -7.10 -15.20 14.01
CA VAL A 255 -5.95 -16.07 13.72
C VAL A 255 -5.85 -17.21 14.75
N GLU A 256 -6.04 -16.90 16.04
CA GLU A 256 -5.93 -17.87 17.14
C GLU A 256 -6.81 -19.10 16.97
N ALA A 257 -8.01 -18.92 16.41
CA ALA A 257 -8.91 -20.02 16.08
C ALA A 257 -8.26 -21.10 15.16
N PHE A 258 -7.22 -20.74 14.40
CA PHE A 258 -6.57 -21.59 13.40
C PHE A 258 -5.06 -21.79 13.59
N TYR A 259 -4.48 -21.44 14.75
CA TYR A 259 -3.02 -21.50 14.97
C TYR A 259 -2.38 -22.84 14.60
N THR A 260 -2.98 -23.95 15.06
CA THR A 260 -2.46 -25.30 14.82
C THR A 260 -2.58 -25.70 13.35
N GLU A 261 -3.70 -25.35 12.72
CA GLU A 261 -3.96 -25.65 11.31
C GLU A 261 -2.98 -24.90 10.39
N LEU A 262 -2.83 -23.60 10.63
CA LEU A 262 -1.95 -22.70 9.88
C LEU A 262 -0.46 -22.91 10.21
N GLY A 263 -0.14 -23.50 11.36
CA GLY A 263 1.24 -23.63 11.84
C GLY A 263 1.87 -22.28 12.22
N VAL A 264 1.08 -21.38 12.81
CA VAL A 264 1.54 -20.03 13.20
C VAL A 264 2.60 -20.11 14.28
N GLU A 265 3.83 -19.72 13.94
CA GLU A 265 4.93 -19.58 14.90
C GLU A 265 4.76 -18.29 15.71
N CYS A 266 4.37 -17.20 15.06
CA CYS A 266 4.23 -15.91 15.71
C CYS A 266 3.16 -15.00 15.08
N VAL A 267 2.22 -14.52 15.90
CA VAL A 267 1.45 -13.31 15.58
C VAL A 267 2.27 -12.11 16.04
N VAL A 268 2.52 -11.19 15.11
CA VAL A 268 3.37 -10.01 15.29
C VAL A 268 2.55 -8.72 15.17
N MET A 269 2.86 -7.74 16.01
CA MET A 269 2.14 -6.47 16.07
C MET A 269 2.95 -5.31 15.49
N CYS A 270 2.25 -4.32 14.92
CA CYS A 270 2.90 -3.11 14.39
C CYS A 270 3.62 -2.32 15.49
N PHE A 271 4.95 -2.20 15.37
CA PHE A 271 5.83 -1.51 16.31
C PHE A 271 5.64 0.02 16.36
N TYR A 272 5.15 0.62 15.26
CA TYR A 272 5.10 2.08 15.08
C TYR A 272 4.12 2.78 16.05
N HIS A 273 2.97 2.16 16.34
CA HIS A 273 1.96 2.75 17.23
C HIS A 273 2.41 2.87 18.70
N CYS A 274 3.52 2.22 19.07
CA CYS A 274 3.97 2.15 20.44
C CYS A 274 5.33 2.82 20.69
N VAL A 275 6.23 2.93 19.69
CA VAL A 275 7.62 3.30 19.99
C VAL A 275 8.28 4.12 18.88
N ALA A 276 8.20 5.45 19.01
CA ALA A 276 9.10 6.34 18.28
C ALA A 276 10.48 6.52 18.98
N ASN A 277 10.69 5.98 20.19
CA ASN A 277 11.78 6.43 21.09
C ASN A 277 12.56 5.36 21.90
N SER A 278 12.31 4.05 21.80
CA SER A 278 12.97 3.04 22.66
C SER A 278 13.87 2.06 21.90
N ARG A 279 15.09 1.83 22.41
CA ARG A 279 16.19 1.10 21.75
C ARG A 279 16.37 -0.33 22.26
N THR A 280 15.84 -0.68 23.43
CA THR A 280 15.85 -2.05 23.98
C THR A 280 14.49 -2.45 24.56
N TRP A 281 14.28 -3.75 24.78
CA TRP A 281 13.11 -4.23 25.51
C TRP A 281 13.05 -3.65 26.93
N ASP A 282 14.21 -3.48 27.57
CA ASP A 282 14.30 -2.91 28.93
C ASP A 282 14.04 -1.39 28.94
N GLU A 283 14.57 -0.65 27.96
CA GLU A 283 14.23 0.77 27.78
C GLU A 283 12.76 0.95 27.48
N LEU A 284 12.19 0.11 26.61
CA LEU A 284 10.79 0.12 26.29
C LEU A 284 9.96 -0.12 27.56
N ARG A 285 10.30 -1.15 28.34
CA ARG A 285 9.64 -1.47 29.61
C ARG A 285 9.75 -0.29 30.61
N HIS A 286 10.89 0.39 30.64
CA HIS A 286 11.12 1.57 31.48
C HIS A 286 10.29 2.79 31.04
N HIS A 287 10.30 3.13 29.75
CA HIS A 287 9.45 4.21 29.21
C HIS A 287 7.97 3.91 29.42
N TRP A 288 7.54 2.66 29.24
CA TRP A 288 6.18 2.23 29.55
C TRP A 288 5.84 2.42 31.02
N HIS A 289 6.71 1.99 31.93
CA HIS A 289 6.48 2.16 33.35
C HIS A 289 6.25 3.63 33.69
N ASN A 290 7.09 4.53 33.16
CA ASN A 290 6.98 5.97 33.42
C ASN A 290 5.72 6.59 32.79
N ILE A 291 5.36 6.20 31.56
CA ILE A 291 4.14 6.67 30.87
C ILE A 291 2.89 6.18 31.59
N MET A 292 2.87 4.91 32.03
CA MET A 292 1.76 4.35 32.79
C MET A 292 1.56 5.09 34.12
N VAL A 293 2.65 5.36 34.85
CA VAL A 293 2.61 6.17 36.07
C VAL A 293 2.04 7.56 35.80
N ALA A 294 2.49 8.22 34.72
CA ALA A 294 1.97 9.54 34.34
C ALA A 294 0.49 9.49 33.92
N TRP A 295 0.05 8.47 33.19
CA TRP A 295 -1.35 8.32 32.78
C TRP A 295 -2.26 7.97 33.95
N GLN A 296 -1.80 7.19 34.92
CA GLN A 296 -2.53 6.92 36.17
C GLN A 296 -2.70 8.18 37.03
N GLN A 297 -1.84 9.18 36.85
CA GLN A 297 -1.96 10.48 37.50
C GLN A 297 -2.85 11.46 36.72
N CYS A 298 -3.32 11.10 35.52
CA CYS A 298 -4.25 11.91 34.72
C CYS A 298 -5.70 11.47 34.97
N PRO A 299 -6.52 12.27 35.67
CA PRO A 299 -7.89 11.90 36.01
C PRO A 299 -8.75 11.56 34.80
N GLU A 300 -8.60 12.28 33.68
CA GLU A 300 -9.37 12.07 32.46
C GLU A 300 -9.11 10.71 31.81
N LEU A 301 -7.86 10.22 31.83
CA LEU A 301 -7.49 8.93 31.27
C LEU A 301 -7.90 7.78 32.19
N VAL A 302 -7.84 7.99 33.51
CA VAL A 302 -8.28 7.00 34.51
C VAL A 302 -9.80 6.85 34.49
N VAL A 303 -10.54 7.95 34.45
CA VAL A 303 -12.02 7.94 34.37
C VAL A 303 -12.52 7.25 33.11
N ARG A 304 -11.76 7.29 32.02
CA ARG A 304 -12.08 6.61 30.75
C ARG A 304 -11.57 5.16 30.68
N GLU A 305 -11.06 4.61 31.78
CA GLU A 305 -10.45 3.27 31.88
C GLU A 305 -9.31 3.03 30.87
N PHE A 306 -8.78 4.10 30.27
CA PHE A 306 -7.84 4.01 29.14
C PHE A 306 -6.56 3.29 29.55
N VAL A 307 -6.07 3.52 30.76
CA VAL A 307 -4.84 2.90 31.27
C VAL A 307 -5.01 1.38 31.45
N GLN A 308 -6.15 0.94 32.00
CA GLN A 308 -6.46 -0.47 32.17
C GLN A 308 -6.69 -1.16 30.82
N TYR A 309 -7.45 -0.51 29.93
CA TYR A 309 -7.61 -0.96 28.55
C TYR A 309 -6.25 -1.12 27.86
N PHE A 310 -5.40 -0.09 27.92
CA PHE A 310 -4.12 -0.09 27.22
C PHE A 310 -3.20 -1.20 27.76
N TYR A 311 -3.05 -1.30 29.09
CA TYR A 311 -2.23 -2.34 29.70
C TYR A 311 -2.73 -3.75 29.36
N SER A 312 -4.04 -3.98 29.47
CA SER A 312 -4.63 -5.29 29.17
C SER A 312 -4.48 -5.67 27.70
N GLN A 313 -4.68 -4.74 26.77
CA GLN A 313 -4.60 -5.02 25.33
C GLN A 313 -3.17 -5.09 24.81
N TRP A 314 -2.30 -4.16 25.16
CA TRP A 314 -1.02 -4.00 24.47
C TRP A 314 0.17 -4.63 25.21
N ILE A 315 0.03 -4.87 26.52
CA ILE A 315 1.14 -5.35 27.36
C ILE A 315 0.87 -6.74 27.91
N ASN A 316 -0.33 -6.97 28.48
CA ASN A 316 -0.68 -8.23 29.13
C ASN A 316 -1.59 -9.14 28.26
N SER A 317 -1.57 -8.95 26.95
CA SER A 317 -2.21 -9.86 25.98
C SER A 317 -1.16 -10.40 25.00
N LYS A 318 -1.54 -11.38 24.18
CA LYS A 318 -0.69 -11.91 23.11
C LYS A 318 -0.26 -10.86 22.06
N SER A 319 -0.90 -9.69 22.04
CA SER A 319 -0.47 -8.51 21.27
C SER A 319 0.82 -7.85 21.78
N TRP A 320 1.47 -8.41 22.81
CA TRP A 320 2.78 -7.93 23.27
C TRP A 320 3.92 -8.23 22.28
N ARG A 321 3.73 -9.16 21.34
CA ARG A 321 4.78 -9.61 20.41
C ARG A 321 4.95 -8.63 19.26
N TRP A 322 5.79 -7.60 19.44
CA TRP A 322 6.03 -6.59 18.39
C TRP A 322 6.94 -7.09 17.27
N GLN A 323 6.57 -6.81 16.02
CA GLN A 323 7.27 -7.28 14.82
C GLN A 323 8.77 -6.98 14.86
N ALA A 324 9.16 -5.77 15.28
CA ALA A 324 10.56 -5.37 15.39
C ALA A 324 11.45 -6.31 16.23
N TYR A 325 10.87 -7.16 17.08
CA TYR A 325 11.60 -8.13 17.92
C TYR A 325 11.39 -9.58 17.51
N HIS A 326 10.42 -9.88 16.65
CA HIS A 326 9.97 -11.24 16.37
C HIS A 326 9.95 -11.59 14.88
N SER A 327 10.11 -10.64 13.97
CA SER A 327 10.34 -10.91 12.55
C SER A 327 11.81 -11.24 12.28
N PRO A 328 12.08 -12.13 11.29
CA PRO A 328 13.44 -12.36 10.81
C PRO A 328 14.14 -11.08 10.36
N SER A 329 15.47 -11.09 10.39
CA SER A 329 16.27 -9.94 9.99
C SER A 329 16.12 -9.60 8.50
N GLY A 330 15.95 -8.31 8.20
CA GLY A 330 15.75 -7.76 6.86
C GLY A 330 14.29 -7.53 6.45
N PHE A 331 13.33 -8.17 7.13
CA PHE A 331 11.90 -8.01 6.86
C PHE A 331 11.35 -6.67 7.38
N PRO A 332 10.15 -6.25 6.94
CA PRO A 332 9.49 -5.08 7.52
C PRO A 332 9.41 -5.21 9.04
N THR A 333 9.71 -4.13 9.75
CA THR A 333 9.63 -4.06 11.22
C THR A 333 8.35 -3.37 11.70
N THR A 334 7.54 -2.88 10.76
CA THR A 334 6.22 -2.28 10.97
C THR A 334 5.24 -2.73 9.87
N ASN A 335 3.95 -2.41 10.04
CA ASN A 335 2.90 -2.64 9.04
C ASN A 335 2.98 -1.67 7.83
N ASN A 336 4.10 -0.95 7.67
CA ASN A 336 4.31 0.03 6.59
C ASN A 336 3.98 -0.51 5.19
N PRO A 337 4.29 -1.76 4.81
CA PRO A 337 3.96 -2.25 3.47
C PRO A 337 2.44 -2.26 3.22
N CYS A 338 1.65 -2.76 4.18
CA CYS A 338 0.19 -2.79 4.06
C CYS A 338 -0.42 -1.38 4.18
N GLU A 339 0.10 -0.55 5.09
CA GLU A 339 -0.33 0.85 5.21
C GLU A 339 -0.04 1.67 3.94
N ALA A 340 1.13 1.45 3.31
CA ALA A 340 1.49 2.08 2.05
C ALA A 340 0.57 1.61 0.93
N PHE A 341 0.23 0.32 0.87
CA PHE A 341 -0.79 -0.19 -0.05
C PHE A 341 -2.14 0.47 0.22
N ASN A 342 -2.62 0.53 1.47
CA ASN A 342 -3.89 1.17 1.82
C ASN A 342 -3.92 2.65 1.44
N LYS A 343 -2.80 3.36 1.60
CA LYS A 343 -2.64 4.75 1.15
C LYS A 343 -2.67 4.86 -0.38
N HIS A 344 -2.00 3.96 -1.09
CA HIS A 344 -2.02 3.89 -2.55
C HIS A 344 -3.41 3.56 -3.09
N PHE A 345 -4.08 2.56 -2.51
CA PHE A 345 -5.45 2.16 -2.80
C PHE A 345 -6.40 3.37 -2.71
N LYS A 346 -6.39 4.07 -1.56
CA LYS A 346 -7.19 5.28 -1.38
C LYS A 346 -6.79 6.43 -2.29
N GLY A 347 -5.51 6.58 -2.60
CA GLY A 347 -5.03 7.70 -3.41
C GLY A 347 -5.32 7.54 -4.89
N VAL A 348 -5.16 6.33 -5.42
CA VAL A 348 -5.16 6.05 -6.86
C VAL A 348 -6.46 5.42 -7.32
N TYR A 349 -6.99 4.45 -6.57
CA TYR A 349 -8.16 3.68 -7.01
C TYR A 349 -9.47 4.32 -6.58
N THR A 350 -9.53 4.87 -5.36
CA THR A 350 -10.74 5.55 -4.87
C THR A 350 -10.66 7.06 -4.98
N GLU A 351 -9.47 7.62 -5.31
CA GLU A 351 -9.20 9.07 -5.29
C GLU A 351 -9.68 9.76 -3.98
N ARG A 352 -9.67 9.01 -2.87
CA ARG A 352 -10.19 9.38 -1.55
C ARG A 352 -11.68 9.70 -1.50
N HIS A 353 -12.42 9.30 -2.53
CA HIS A 353 -13.87 9.29 -2.55
C HIS A 353 -14.43 8.00 -1.93
N THR A 354 -15.69 8.10 -1.52
CA THR A 354 -16.48 6.95 -1.06
C THR A 354 -17.40 6.51 -2.19
N HIS A 355 -17.49 5.20 -2.40
CA HIS A 355 -18.25 4.59 -3.49
C HIS A 355 -19.44 3.79 -2.98
N GLY A 356 -20.41 3.50 -3.85
CA GLY A 356 -21.44 2.52 -3.56
C GLY A 356 -20.83 1.13 -3.27
N LEU A 357 -21.56 0.27 -2.56
CA LEU A 357 -21.06 -1.07 -2.24
C LEU A 357 -20.83 -1.91 -3.51
N CYS A 358 -21.67 -1.76 -4.54
CA CYS A 358 -21.51 -2.48 -5.82
C CYS A 358 -20.26 -2.00 -6.58
N ALA A 359 -20.06 -0.68 -6.67
CA ALA A 359 -18.85 -0.07 -7.22
C ALA A 359 -17.58 -0.53 -6.48
N THR A 360 -17.65 -0.60 -5.15
CA THR A 360 -16.52 -1.06 -4.32
C THR A 360 -16.15 -2.51 -4.61
N PHE A 361 -17.14 -3.39 -4.76
CA PHE A 361 -16.92 -4.79 -5.13
C PHE A 361 -16.24 -4.90 -6.50
N ALA A 362 -16.75 -4.20 -7.51
CA ALA A 362 -16.16 -4.18 -8.85
C ALA A 362 -14.72 -3.64 -8.82
N LEU A 363 -14.49 -2.52 -8.14
CA LEU A 363 -13.16 -1.90 -8.00
C LEU A 363 -12.14 -2.85 -7.36
N LEU A 364 -12.53 -3.58 -6.30
CA LEU A 364 -11.65 -4.57 -5.67
C LEU A 364 -11.33 -5.74 -6.60
N GLY A 365 -12.29 -6.13 -7.45
CA GLY A 365 -12.08 -7.10 -8.53
C GLY A 365 -11.05 -6.59 -9.53
N ASP A 366 -11.22 -5.38 -10.05
CA ASP A 366 -10.27 -4.76 -10.99
C ASP A 366 -8.87 -4.70 -10.38
N VAL A 367 -8.74 -4.24 -9.13
CA VAL A 367 -7.46 -4.22 -8.41
C VAL A 367 -6.86 -5.63 -8.32
N ALA A 368 -7.67 -6.65 -8.03
CA ALA A 368 -7.17 -8.02 -7.96
C ALA A 368 -6.62 -8.50 -9.31
N GLU A 369 -7.30 -8.21 -10.43
CA GLU A 369 -6.84 -8.55 -11.78
C GLU A 369 -5.57 -7.77 -12.16
N GLU A 370 -5.49 -6.46 -11.85
CA GLU A 370 -4.30 -5.66 -12.14
C GLU A 370 -3.05 -6.20 -11.46
N PHE A 371 -3.16 -6.53 -10.16
CA PHE A 371 -2.06 -7.11 -9.38
C PHE A 371 -1.75 -8.57 -9.73
N SER A 372 -2.64 -9.23 -10.48
CA SER A 372 -2.40 -10.56 -11.06
C SER A 372 -1.70 -10.52 -12.41
N THR A 373 -1.73 -9.36 -13.07
CA THR A 373 -1.25 -9.19 -14.46
C THR A 373 -0.12 -8.17 -14.50
N PHE A 374 -0.38 -6.93 -14.94
CA PHE A 374 0.65 -5.95 -15.25
C PHE A 374 1.25 -5.26 -14.01
N LYS A 375 0.58 -5.30 -12.85
CA LYS A 375 1.16 -4.90 -11.56
C LYS A 375 1.73 -6.09 -10.77
N ALA A 376 1.66 -7.30 -11.31
CA ALA A 376 2.34 -8.45 -10.73
C ALA A 376 3.84 -8.17 -10.68
N SER A 377 4.49 -8.63 -9.62
CA SER A 377 5.89 -8.32 -9.43
C SER A 377 6.67 -9.45 -8.78
N GLY A 378 7.97 -9.49 -9.06
CA GLY A 378 8.86 -10.49 -8.49
C GLY A 378 8.83 -10.49 -6.97
N PHE A 379 8.97 -11.69 -6.38
CA PHE A 379 8.99 -11.88 -4.94
C PHE A 379 10.43 -12.14 -4.47
N ASN A 380 10.92 -11.29 -3.58
CA ASN A 380 12.30 -11.35 -3.11
C ASN A 380 12.43 -12.18 -1.83
N ILE A 381 13.25 -13.23 -1.87
CA ILE A 381 13.56 -14.07 -0.70
C ILE A 381 14.79 -13.59 0.06
N VAL A 382 15.58 -12.71 -0.53
CA VAL A 382 16.77 -12.10 0.08
C VAL A 382 16.43 -10.68 0.47
N ALA A 383 16.72 -10.32 1.72
CA ALA A 383 16.56 -8.95 2.17
C ALA A 383 17.59 -8.05 1.48
N CYS A 384 17.14 -6.91 0.95
CA CYS A 384 18.01 -5.91 0.33
C CYS A 384 17.68 -4.48 0.81
N PRO A 385 18.70 -3.59 0.87
CA PRO A 385 18.46 -2.19 1.13
C PRO A 385 17.62 -1.57 0.02
N SER A 386 16.84 -0.54 0.33
CA SER A 386 16.03 0.14 -0.69
C SER A 386 16.91 1.03 -1.55
N ASP A 387 16.54 1.28 -2.80
CA ASP A 387 17.28 2.16 -3.72
C ASP A 387 17.54 3.54 -3.11
N LYS A 388 16.55 4.09 -2.39
CA LYS A 388 16.70 5.35 -1.66
C LYS A 388 17.79 5.29 -0.59
N LEU A 389 17.91 4.16 0.11
CA LEU A 389 18.91 3.95 1.14
C LEU A 389 20.30 3.74 0.53
N VAL A 390 20.40 2.97 -0.56
CA VAL A 390 21.65 2.77 -1.31
C VAL A 390 22.14 4.10 -1.87
N TYR A 391 21.27 4.85 -2.56
CA TYR A 391 21.58 6.17 -3.09
C TYR A 391 22.07 7.12 -2.00
N ARG A 392 21.37 7.19 -0.86
CA ARG A 392 21.81 8.00 0.29
C ARG A 392 23.18 7.56 0.81
N THR A 393 23.40 6.26 0.96
CA THR A 393 24.68 5.71 1.46
C THR A 393 25.84 6.12 0.56
N ARG A 394 25.68 5.98 -0.77
CA ARG A 394 26.69 6.40 -1.74
C ARG A 394 26.97 7.91 -1.67
N ARG A 395 25.94 8.73 -1.50
CA ARG A 395 26.13 10.18 -1.30
C ARG A 395 26.92 10.51 -0.04
N LEU A 396 26.64 9.83 1.07
CA LEU A 396 27.41 10.02 2.31
C LEU A 396 28.86 9.54 2.14
N GLY A 397 29.08 8.41 1.46
CA GLY A 397 30.43 7.90 1.17
C GLY A 397 31.25 8.85 0.31
N LEU A 398 30.67 9.40 -0.77
CA LEU A 398 31.33 10.36 -1.67
C LEU A 398 31.80 11.63 -0.94
N GLU A 399 31.02 12.10 0.03
CA GLU A 399 31.37 13.28 0.84
C GLU A 399 32.20 12.94 2.09
N CYS A 400 32.68 11.69 2.20
CA CYS A 400 33.44 11.19 3.36
C CYS A 400 32.69 11.37 4.70
N LEU A 401 31.36 11.28 4.65
CA LEU A 401 30.47 11.36 5.81
C LEU A 401 30.27 10.01 6.49
N LEU A 402 30.79 8.93 5.91
CA LEU A 402 30.85 7.60 6.52
C LEU A 402 32.26 7.05 6.37
N GLU A 403 32.74 6.33 7.38
CA GLU A 403 34.07 5.74 7.38
C GLU A 403 34.08 4.36 8.03
N ILE A 404 34.77 3.41 7.38
CA ILE A 404 35.02 2.09 7.95
C ILE A 404 36.27 2.14 8.82
N ILE A 405 36.14 1.64 10.05
CA ILE A 405 37.28 1.54 10.96
C ILE A 405 38.09 0.29 10.59
N PRO A 406 39.38 0.42 10.26
CA PRO A 406 40.21 -0.72 9.88
C PRO A 406 40.30 -1.75 11.01
N SER A 407 40.23 -3.04 10.67
CA SER A 407 40.33 -4.15 11.64
C SER A 407 41.67 -4.20 12.40
N LYS A 408 42.68 -3.46 11.93
CA LYS A 408 43.99 -3.28 12.59
C LYS A 408 43.96 -2.27 13.75
N VAL A 409 42.91 -1.44 13.83
CA VAL A 409 42.71 -0.40 14.86
C VAL A 409 41.76 -0.88 15.97
N VAL A 410 40.97 -1.92 15.68
CA VAL A 410 40.07 -2.60 16.62
C VAL A 410 40.51 -4.06 16.80
N HIS A 411 39.84 -4.85 17.65
CA HIS A 411 40.12 -6.29 17.74
C HIS A 411 39.66 -7.03 16.47
N THR A 412 40.25 -8.19 16.18
CA THR A 412 39.82 -9.06 15.08
C THR A 412 38.34 -9.40 15.22
N LEU A 413 37.59 -9.14 14.16
CA LEU A 413 36.15 -9.38 14.13
C LEU A 413 35.84 -10.65 13.33
N PRO A 414 34.73 -11.35 13.63
CA PRO A 414 34.20 -12.41 12.79
C PRO A 414 33.96 -11.96 11.35
N ASP A 415 33.92 -12.90 10.41
CA ASP A 415 33.53 -12.61 9.03
C ASP A 415 32.14 -11.98 8.97
N GLY A 416 31.95 -10.99 8.09
CA GLY A 416 30.72 -10.22 8.01
C GLY A 416 30.52 -9.15 9.10
N ASP A 417 31.39 -9.07 10.11
CA ASP A 417 31.35 -8.00 11.12
C ASP A 417 32.27 -6.83 10.74
N GLY A 418 31.91 -5.62 11.12
CA GLY A 418 32.72 -4.41 10.91
C GLY A 418 32.30 -3.25 11.78
N PHE A 419 33.16 -2.25 11.89
CA PHE A 419 32.84 -0.98 12.52
C PHE A 419 32.74 0.11 11.46
N VAL A 420 31.65 0.85 11.48
CA VAL A 420 31.45 2.01 10.60
C VAL A 420 31.07 3.19 11.47
N ARG A 421 31.71 4.33 11.22
CA ARG A 421 31.44 5.60 11.90
C ARG A 421 30.77 6.60 10.97
N GLY A 422 29.85 7.39 11.51
CA GLY A 422 29.34 8.60 10.88
C GLY A 422 30.27 9.77 11.17
N VAL A 423 30.65 10.50 10.13
CA VAL A 423 31.45 11.72 10.29
C VAL A 423 30.49 12.89 10.28
N VAL A 424 30.21 13.43 11.46
CA VAL A 424 29.24 14.52 11.63
C VAL A 424 29.90 15.89 11.39
N PRO A 425 29.57 16.59 10.29
CA PRO A 425 30.12 17.90 10.03
C PRO A 425 29.39 18.94 10.90
N ARG A 426 29.99 19.32 12.04
CA ARG A 426 29.39 20.27 13.01
C ARG A 426 28.88 21.57 12.37
N HIS A 427 29.58 22.09 11.36
CA HIS A 427 29.15 23.28 10.64
C HIS A 427 27.91 23.03 9.76
N ALA A 428 27.86 21.93 9.02
CA ALA A 428 26.72 21.57 8.17
C ALA A 428 25.45 21.16 8.96
N LEU A 429 25.59 20.62 10.18
CA LEU A 429 24.47 20.45 11.11
C LEU A 429 23.79 21.78 11.46
N ALA A 430 24.58 22.84 11.70
CA ALA A 430 24.06 24.15 12.05
C ALA A 430 23.25 24.79 10.91
N LEU A 431 23.70 24.65 9.65
CA LEU A 431 22.93 25.13 8.48
C LEU A 431 21.60 24.42 8.32
N ALA A 432 21.58 23.12 8.51
CA ALA A 432 20.36 22.38 8.27
C ALA A 432 19.31 22.57 9.35
N TYR A 433 19.73 22.77 10.61
CA TYR A 433 18.85 23.30 11.65
C TYR A 433 18.24 24.66 11.23
N ALA A 434 19.01 25.52 10.56
CA ALA A 434 18.50 26.78 10.02
C ALA A 434 17.52 26.57 8.85
N PHE A 435 17.78 25.62 7.94
CA PHE A 435 16.87 25.25 6.84
C PHE A 435 15.54 24.65 7.33
N GLU A 436 15.57 23.79 8.35
CA GLU A 436 14.40 23.05 8.82
C GLU A 436 13.47 23.88 9.72
N TYR A 437 14.02 24.78 10.54
CA TYR A 437 13.24 25.46 11.60
C TYR A 437 12.97 26.95 11.39
N LYS A 438 13.75 27.67 10.56
CA LYS A 438 13.63 29.14 10.48
C LYS A 438 13.20 29.70 9.13
N LEU A 439 13.32 28.94 8.05
CA LEU A 439 13.39 29.53 6.71
C LEU A 439 12.70 28.66 5.64
N ASN A 440 11.39 28.40 5.83
CA ASN A 440 10.57 27.86 4.75
C ASN A 440 10.55 28.87 3.59
N GLN A 441 11.19 28.52 2.47
CA GLN A 441 11.38 29.32 1.24
C GLN A 441 12.54 30.33 1.22
N ALA A 442 13.46 30.31 2.19
CA ALA A 442 14.58 31.24 2.15
C ALA A 442 15.75 30.75 1.29
N THR A 443 16.57 31.70 0.85
CA THR A 443 17.75 31.44 0.05
C THR A 443 18.88 30.85 0.90
N ILE A 444 19.88 30.28 0.23
CA ILE A 444 21.11 29.79 0.87
C ILE A 444 21.77 30.88 1.74
N GLN A 445 21.74 32.12 1.28
CA GLN A 445 22.31 33.28 1.96
C GLN A 445 21.60 33.59 3.28
N ASP A 446 20.28 33.41 3.33
CA ASP A 446 19.50 33.64 4.55
C ASP A 446 19.84 32.61 5.64
N ALA A 447 20.05 31.35 5.24
CA ALA A 447 20.45 30.28 6.16
C ALA A 447 21.86 30.53 6.73
N VAL A 448 22.82 30.92 5.89
CA VAL A 448 24.21 31.26 6.26
C VAL A 448 24.25 32.45 7.23
N ALA A 449 23.47 33.50 6.95
CA ALA A 449 23.36 34.67 7.82
C ALA A 449 22.76 34.31 9.19
N SER A 450 21.77 33.40 9.24
CA SER A 450 21.08 33.02 10.48
C SER A 450 21.95 32.27 11.49
N ILE A 451 23.06 31.67 11.04
CA ILE A 451 24.04 30.99 11.89
C ILE A 451 25.28 31.85 12.19
N GLY A 452 25.26 33.13 11.81
CA GLY A 452 26.34 34.08 12.11
C GLY A 452 27.59 33.92 11.25
N VAL A 453 27.48 33.28 10.08
CA VAL A 453 28.58 33.08 9.13
C VAL A 453 28.40 34.05 7.96
N THR A 454 29.47 34.71 7.51
CA THR A 454 29.42 35.74 6.45
C THR A 454 29.55 35.17 5.04
N SER A 455 30.19 34.02 4.87
CA SER A 455 30.34 33.32 3.59
C SER A 455 30.64 31.84 3.83
N MET A 456 30.20 30.97 2.92
CA MET A 456 30.34 29.53 3.04
C MET A 456 30.93 28.93 1.77
N GLU A 457 31.85 27.98 1.92
CA GLU A 457 32.48 27.31 0.78
C GLU A 457 31.49 26.37 0.07
N PRO A 458 31.53 26.24 -1.28
CA PRO A 458 30.69 25.32 -2.04
C PRO A 458 30.67 23.87 -1.52
N LYS A 459 31.81 23.43 -0.98
CA LYS A 459 31.97 22.10 -0.37
C LYS A 459 31.11 21.91 0.88
N GLU A 460 30.90 22.95 1.68
CA GLU A 460 30.07 22.87 2.89
C GLU A 460 28.59 22.73 2.54
N PHE A 461 28.15 23.28 1.40
CA PHE A 461 26.81 23.05 0.86
C PHE A 461 26.61 21.63 0.35
N ALA A 462 27.58 21.08 -0.37
CA ALA A 462 27.53 19.69 -0.84
C ALA A 462 27.42 18.72 0.35
N LEU A 463 28.22 18.97 1.38
CA LEU A 463 28.24 18.25 2.65
C LEU A 463 26.88 18.32 3.37
N ALA A 464 26.33 19.53 3.56
CA ALA A 464 25.01 19.71 4.18
C ALA A 464 23.89 19.07 3.36
N ASN A 465 23.90 19.23 2.04
CA ASN A 465 22.90 18.61 1.17
C ASN A 465 22.98 17.08 1.20
N ALA A 466 24.17 16.49 1.12
CA ALA A 466 24.34 15.04 1.22
C ALA A 466 23.86 14.50 2.57
N TYR A 467 24.14 15.23 3.65
CA TYR A 467 23.74 14.88 5.00
C TYR A 467 22.21 14.93 5.21
N PHE A 468 21.56 15.99 4.73
CA PHE A 468 20.13 16.27 4.95
C PHE A 468 19.21 15.83 3.81
N TYR A 469 19.75 15.24 2.74
CA TYR A 469 18.98 14.80 1.60
C TYR A 469 17.80 13.91 2.02
N ASN A 470 16.58 14.38 1.70
CA ASN A 470 15.32 13.71 1.98
C ASN A 470 15.15 13.41 3.48
N SER A 471 15.09 14.45 4.32
CA SER A 471 15.03 14.41 5.81
C SER A 471 14.01 13.44 6.42
N ASN A 472 12.99 13.03 5.65
CA ASN A 472 12.02 11.99 6.03
C ASN A 472 12.51 10.54 5.79
N THR A 473 13.69 10.33 5.22
CA THR A 473 14.31 9.01 5.03
C THR A 473 15.11 8.58 6.26
N ASN A 474 14.42 8.48 7.40
CA ASN A 474 14.76 7.73 8.61
C ASN A 474 16.19 7.69 9.20
N ASN A 475 17.23 8.31 8.65
CA ASN A 475 18.64 8.03 9.03
C ASN A 475 19.42 9.21 9.60
N VAL A 476 18.80 10.38 9.77
CA VAL A 476 19.41 11.52 10.51
C VAL A 476 19.55 11.19 12.02
N ARG A 477 18.91 10.11 12.50
CA ARG A 477 18.85 9.77 13.93
C ARG A 477 20.05 8.99 14.49
N HIS A 478 20.93 8.40 13.66
CA HIS A 478 22.20 7.87 14.16
C HIS A 478 23.04 8.98 14.80
N GLU A 479 22.94 10.19 14.24
CA GLU A 479 23.86 11.29 14.51
C GLU A 479 23.20 12.39 15.36
N ALA A 480 21.87 12.54 15.29
CA ALA A 480 21.10 13.48 16.11
C ALA A 480 20.84 13.01 17.56
N SER A 481 21.07 11.73 17.88
CA SER A 481 20.71 11.15 19.19
C SER A 481 21.90 11.03 20.16
N ALA A 482 22.78 12.03 20.18
CA ALA A 482 23.88 12.19 21.14
C ALA A 482 23.41 12.62 22.55
N GLY A 483 22.29 12.06 23.02
CA GLY A 483 21.70 12.40 24.32
C GLY A 483 22.10 11.48 25.48
N VAL A 484 22.38 10.19 25.21
CA VAL A 484 22.68 9.22 26.29
C VAL A 484 23.85 8.27 25.95
N HIS A 485 24.09 7.97 24.66
CA HIS A 485 25.28 7.25 24.19
C HIS A 485 25.84 7.99 22.98
N THR A 486 26.98 8.65 23.15
CA THR A 486 27.71 9.28 22.05
C THR A 486 28.33 8.19 21.18
N GLU A 487 28.33 8.39 19.86
CA GLU A 487 29.10 7.53 18.96
C GLU A 487 30.56 7.48 19.43
N SER A 488 31.05 6.27 19.70
CA SER A 488 32.44 6.05 20.09
C SER A 488 33.37 6.39 18.93
N TRP A 489 34.64 6.70 19.23
CA TRP A 489 35.65 7.00 18.21
C TRP A 489 35.81 5.88 17.16
N HIS A 490 35.53 4.63 17.56
CA HIS A 490 35.53 3.44 16.70
C HIS A 490 34.17 3.15 16.06
N GLY A 491 33.22 4.09 16.05
CA GLY A 491 31.92 3.94 15.42
C GLY A 491 31.06 2.83 16.03
N TRP A 492 30.11 2.34 15.23
CA TRP A 492 29.15 1.30 15.61
C TRP A 492 29.53 -0.06 15.03
N ARG A 493 29.48 -1.12 15.85
CA ARG A 493 29.64 -2.50 15.36
C ARG A 493 28.41 -2.93 14.57
N MET A 494 28.64 -3.59 13.43
CA MET A 494 27.59 -4.11 12.56
C MET A 494 27.92 -5.52 12.08
N ARG A 495 26.87 -6.28 11.79
CA ARG A 495 26.94 -7.55 11.07
C ARG A 495 26.14 -7.45 9.78
N VAL A 496 26.73 -7.91 8.68
CA VAL A 496 26.14 -7.90 7.34
C VAL A 496 25.96 -9.30 6.75
N ILE A 497 25.94 -10.34 7.57
CA ILE A 497 25.64 -11.70 7.11
C ILE A 497 24.12 -11.80 6.81
N PRO A 498 23.70 -12.34 5.64
CA PRO A 498 22.30 -12.59 5.35
C PRO A 498 21.60 -13.36 6.48
N GLY A 499 20.44 -12.88 6.92
CA GLY A 499 19.67 -13.48 8.04
C GLY A 499 20.16 -13.09 9.45
N GLU A 500 21.36 -12.52 9.60
CA GLU A 500 21.93 -12.09 10.89
C GLU A 500 22.25 -10.59 10.93
N LEU A 501 21.59 -9.76 10.11
CA LEU A 501 21.86 -8.33 10.07
C LEU A 501 21.64 -7.72 11.46
N SER A 502 22.64 -7.00 11.95
CA SER A 502 22.55 -6.30 13.23
C SER A 502 23.38 -5.01 13.21
N CYS A 503 22.93 -4.03 14.01
CA CYS A 503 23.62 -2.77 14.21
C CYS A 503 23.59 -2.40 15.69
N GLN A 504 24.75 -2.11 16.27
CA GLN A 504 24.90 -1.80 17.70
C GLN A 504 24.12 -0.55 18.14
N CYS A 505 23.78 0.37 17.23
CA CYS A 505 22.96 1.54 17.54
C CYS A 505 21.53 1.17 18.01
N ASN A 506 21.09 -0.07 17.74
CA ASN A 506 19.84 -0.67 18.18
C ASN A 506 18.54 0.05 17.74
N TYR A 507 18.63 1.04 16.83
CA TYR A 507 17.47 1.79 16.33
C TYR A 507 16.82 1.13 15.10
N PHE A 508 17.62 0.50 14.23
CA PHE A 508 17.16 -0.26 13.06
C PHE A 508 17.26 -1.75 13.31
N LYS A 509 16.66 -2.21 14.41
CA LYS A 509 16.64 -3.65 14.73
C LYS A 509 16.18 -4.42 13.53
N ASN A 510 16.99 -5.37 13.07
CA ASN A 510 16.63 -6.28 11.99
C ASN A 510 16.38 -5.58 10.64
N GLY A 511 16.94 -4.39 10.36
CA GLY A 511 16.75 -3.70 9.08
C GLY A 511 17.97 -2.88 8.64
N PHE A 512 18.02 -2.53 7.34
CA PHE A 512 19.14 -1.82 6.72
C PHE A 512 19.27 -0.35 7.16
N CYS A 513 20.48 0.08 7.51
CA CYS A 513 20.86 1.48 7.68
C CYS A 513 22.05 1.86 6.76
N CYS A 514 22.36 3.17 6.63
CA CYS A 514 23.43 3.62 5.73
C CYS A 514 24.80 3.01 6.07
N LEU A 515 25.10 2.85 7.36
CA LEU A 515 26.35 2.25 7.81
C LEU A 515 26.46 0.76 7.44
N GLN A 516 25.35 0.00 7.54
CA GLN A 516 25.31 -1.41 7.13
C GLN A 516 25.45 -1.56 5.62
N VAL A 517 24.80 -0.68 4.84
CA VAL A 517 24.90 -0.69 3.37
C VAL A 517 26.34 -0.45 2.93
N MET A 518 27.04 0.51 3.55
CA MET A 518 28.46 0.74 3.25
C MET A 518 29.32 -0.48 3.56
N LEU A 519 29.08 -1.14 4.70
CA LEU A 519 29.81 -2.35 5.06
C LEU A 519 29.51 -3.53 4.12
N MET A 520 28.26 -3.67 3.64
CA MET A 520 27.88 -4.67 2.64
C MET A 520 28.54 -4.42 1.28
N GLU A 521 28.53 -3.19 0.77
CA GLU A 521 29.15 -2.86 -0.52
C GLU A 521 30.64 -3.24 -0.54
N ILE A 522 31.31 -3.22 0.61
CA ILE A 522 32.75 -3.53 0.76
C ILE A 522 33.00 -5.01 1.06
N LYS A 523 32.20 -5.65 1.93
CA LYS A 523 32.41 -7.05 2.32
C LYS A 523 31.68 -8.07 1.44
N GLN A 524 30.67 -7.64 0.69
CA GLN A 524 29.80 -8.50 -0.14
C GLN A 524 29.42 -7.80 -1.47
N PRO A 525 30.39 -7.49 -2.35
CA PRO A 525 30.14 -6.72 -3.57
C PRO A 525 29.11 -7.36 -4.52
N VAL A 526 28.94 -8.69 -4.49
CA VAL A 526 27.98 -9.44 -5.32
C VAL A 526 26.51 -9.25 -4.87
N LEU A 527 26.26 -8.91 -3.60
CA LEU A 527 24.91 -8.68 -3.07
C LEU A 527 24.45 -7.22 -3.19
N ALA A 528 25.37 -6.29 -3.49
CA ALA A 528 25.09 -4.88 -3.70
C ALA A 528 24.64 -4.54 -5.13
N VAL A 529 24.80 -5.48 -6.07
CA VAL A 529 24.49 -5.30 -7.50
C VAL A 529 23.54 -6.41 -7.95
N ALA A 530 22.29 -6.34 -7.51
CA ALA A 530 21.21 -7.09 -8.15
C ALA A 530 20.54 -6.18 -9.19
N GLU A 531 21.00 -6.33 -10.43
CA GLU A 531 20.39 -6.00 -11.72
C GLU A 531 19.81 -4.58 -11.95
N VAL A 532 20.63 -3.72 -12.56
CA VAL A 532 20.14 -2.68 -13.49
C VAL A 532 20.27 -3.25 -14.90
N ASP A 533 19.21 -3.88 -15.39
CA ASP A 533 19.07 -4.17 -16.81
C ASP A 533 18.41 -2.97 -17.51
N VAL A 534 19.21 -1.98 -17.88
CA VAL A 534 18.86 -1.02 -18.94
C VAL A 534 20.14 -0.64 -19.68
N GLY A 535 20.27 -1.10 -20.92
CA GLY A 535 21.44 -0.89 -21.75
C GLY A 535 21.83 0.59 -21.91
N ALA A 536 23.07 0.91 -21.51
CA ALA A 536 23.87 1.97 -22.10
C ALA A 536 25.34 1.85 -21.65
N ALA A 537 26.17 1.41 -22.60
CA ALA A 537 27.60 1.71 -22.79
C ALA A 537 28.61 1.42 -21.65
N ALA A 538 29.54 0.52 -21.99
CA ALA A 538 30.72 0.06 -21.25
C ALA A 538 31.79 1.15 -20.97
N VAL A 539 31.41 2.26 -20.34
CA VAL A 539 32.35 3.30 -19.86
C VAL A 539 32.26 3.48 -18.32
N GLY A 540 31.36 2.77 -17.65
CA GLY A 540 31.07 2.94 -16.23
C GLY A 540 31.87 2.06 -15.24
N GLU A 541 32.30 0.85 -15.60
CA GLU A 541 32.92 -0.07 -14.63
C GLU A 541 34.33 0.37 -14.20
N ALA A 542 35.16 0.84 -15.15
CA ALA A 542 36.53 1.27 -14.85
C ALA A 542 36.60 2.61 -14.08
N VAL A 543 35.54 3.43 -14.13
CA VAL A 543 35.47 4.71 -13.40
C VAL A 543 35.03 4.49 -11.95
N VAL A 544 34.18 3.49 -11.69
CA VAL A 544 33.68 3.15 -10.35
C VAL A 544 34.75 2.43 -9.52
N GLU A 545 35.47 1.48 -10.11
CA GLU A 545 36.57 0.79 -9.41
C GLU A 545 37.70 1.78 -9.07
N LYS A 546 37.98 2.73 -9.98
CA LYS A 546 38.95 3.79 -9.76
C LYS A 546 38.50 4.80 -8.70
N ALA A 547 37.23 5.18 -8.65
CA ALA A 547 36.71 6.10 -7.62
C ALA A 547 36.73 5.49 -6.20
N VAL A 548 36.48 4.20 -6.07
CA VAL A 548 36.54 3.48 -4.78
C VAL A 548 37.98 3.32 -4.30
N VAL A 549 38.92 3.04 -5.21
CA VAL A 549 40.36 2.97 -4.91
C VAL A 549 40.92 4.36 -4.59
N ASP A 550 40.53 5.39 -5.35
CA ASP A 550 40.96 6.78 -5.12
C ASP A 550 40.43 7.32 -3.78
N ALA A 551 39.20 6.99 -3.37
CA ALA A 551 38.67 7.37 -2.06
C ALA A 551 39.42 6.69 -0.89
N ALA A 552 39.82 5.43 -1.05
CA ALA A 552 40.64 4.72 -0.06
C ALA A 552 42.04 5.31 0.07
N VAL A 553 42.65 5.73 -1.05
CA VAL A 553 43.98 6.37 -1.09
C VAL A 553 43.95 7.78 -0.49
N VAL A 554 42.88 8.56 -0.73
CA VAL A 554 42.71 9.90 -0.15
C VAL A 554 42.51 9.83 1.38
N CYS A 555 41.80 8.83 1.89
CA CYS A 555 41.68 8.58 3.32
C CYS A 555 43.02 8.20 3.98
N GLU A 556 43.86 7.40 3.32
CA GLU A 556 45.17 6.99 3.84
C GLU A 556 46.20 8.14 3.85
N ALA A 557 46.12 9.06 2.87
CA ALA A 557 46.95 10.27 2.83
C ALA A 557 46.64 11.26 3.96
N ARG A 558 45.38 11.36 4.38
CA ARG A 558 44.91 12.24 5.47
C ARG A 558 45.32 11.72 6.86
N LEU A 559 45.37 10.40 7.04
CA LEU A 559 45.87 9.75 8.26
C LEU A 559 47.37 9.98 8.49
N LYS A 560 48.15 10.21 7.42
CA LYS A 560 49.59 10.52 7.52
C LYS A 560 49.87 12.00 7.81
N SER A 561 48.95 12.91 7.49
CA SER A 561 49.11 14.34 7.81
C SER A 561 48.79 14.68 9.26
N ASP A 562 47.96 13.87 9.93
CA ASP A 562 47.51 14.12 11.31
C ASP A 562 48.41 13.46 12.38
N MET A 563 49.52 12.81 11.97
CA MET A 563 50.53 12.19 12.84
C MET A 563 51.88 12.96 12.91
N HIS A 564 51.94 14.19 12.38
CA HIS A 564 53.10 15.09 12.50
C HIS A 564 52.72 16.46 13.07
#